data_AF-A0A150G189-F1
#
_entry.id   AF-A0A150G189-F1
#
_cell.length_a   1.000
_cell.length_b   1.000
_cell.length_c   1.000
_cell.angle_alpha   90.00
_cell.angle_beta   90.00
_cell.angle_gamma   90.00
#
_symmetry.space_group_name_H-M   'P 1'
#
loop_
_entity.id
_entity.type
_entity.pdbx_description
1 polymer ?
#
loop_
_entity_poly.entity_id
_entity_poly.type
_entity_poly.pdbx_seq_one_letter_code
_entity_poly.pdbx_strand_id
1 'polypeptide(L)'
;MAIVTALSGGIRSAVCPRIDTGLYGEAMPLLAPPGCPCNYTANAAFNRCPAGYICSRQAARSVPNDYFFEPSWEQMQAACVPCVQGQYCPDGSLGEADEVDKYDCPAGLFCPTPAEQSACPAGAYCPPRSTQPTSCTHFE
;
A
#
# COMPACT_ATOMS: atom_id res chain seq x y z
N MET A 1 -19.72 16.39 36.84
CA MET A 1 -18.33 16.33 36.34
C MET A 1 -18.24 15.22 35.30
N ALA A 2 -17.69 15.56 34.14
CA ALA A 2 -17.26 14.73 33.00
C ALA A 2 -18.25 13.71 32.38
N ILE A 3 -19.03 14.18 31.39
CA ILE A 3 -19.60 13.33 30.35
C ILE A 3 -18.52 13.22 29.26
N VAL A 4 -17.92 12.04 29.09
CA VAL A 4 -16.97 11.77 28.00
C VAL A 4 -17.76 11.33 26.78
N THR A 5 -18.13 12.28 25.93
CA THR A 5 -18.62 12.01 24.57
C THR A 5 -17.42 11.70 23.67
N ALA A 6 -17.11 10.40 23.51
CA ALA A 6 -16.18 9.93 22.49
C ALA A 6 -16.90 9.92 21.12
N LEU A 7 -17.04 11.10 20.51
CA LEU A 7 -17.38 11.26 19.09
C LEU A 7 -16.15 11.79 18.38
N SER A 8 -15.33 10.89 17.83
CA SER A 8 -14.42 11.22 16.72
C SER A 8 -13.89 9.97 16.04
N GLY A 9 -14.80 9.07 15.65
CA GLY A 9 -14.57 8.20 14.50
C GLY A 9 -14.66 9.02 13.22
N GLY A 10 -13.73 9.96 13.03
CA GLY A 10 -13.65 10.74 11.80
C GLY A 10 -13.32 9.81 10.66
N ILE A 11 -14.27 9.61 9.75
CA ILE A 11 -14.01 9.05 8.43
C ILE A 11 -12.94 9.96 7.83
N ARG A 12 -11.69 9.52 7.85
CA ARG A 12 -10.62 10.21 7.13
C ARG A 12 -10.97 10.03 5.66
N SER A 13 -11.69 11.00 5.10
CA SER A 13 -11.82 11.12 3.66
C SER A 13 -10.40 11.15 3.12
N ALA A 14 -9.97 10.07 2.49
CA ALA A 14 -8.72 10.04 1.77
C ALA A 14 -8.85 11.05 0.63
N VAL A 15 -8.33 12.26 0.85
CA VAL A 15 -8.31 13.29 -0.20
C VAL A 15 -7.20 12.89 -1.16
N CYS A 16 -7.58 12.31 -2.29
CA CYS A 16 -6.64 12.02 -3.35
C CYS A 16 -6.02 13.34 -3.85
N PRO A 17 -4.72 13.35 -4.19
CA PRO A 17 -4.14 14.50 -4.86
C PRO A 17 -4.92 14.77 -6.15
N ARG A 18 -5.26 16.02 -6.41
CA ARG A 18 -5.78 16.39 -7.73
C ARG A 18 -4.67 16.19 -8.76
N ILE A 19 -5.00 15.50 -9.84
CA ILE A 19 -4.10 15.29 -10.96
C ILE A 19 -4.24 16.52 -11.87
N ASP A 20 -3.17 17.28 -12.02
CA ASP A 20 -3.10 18.39 -12.97
C ASP A 20 -2.66 17.88 -14.35
N THR A 21 -3.55 18.00 -15.34
CA THR A 21 -3.30 17.55 -16.72
C THR A 21 -2.39 18.48 -17.52
N GLY A 22 -2.11 19.68 -16.99
CA GLY A 22 -1.16 20.63 -17.57
C GLY A 22 0.30 20.36 -17.17
N LEU A 23 0.53 19.47 -16.20
CA LEU A 23 1.85 19.08 -15.76
C LEU A 23 2.34 17.85 -16.54
N TYR A 24 3.54 17.94 -17.11
CA TYR A 24 4.29 16.76 -17.56
C TYR A 24 4.46 15.81 -16.37
N GLY A 25 4.49 14.49 -16.61
CA GLY A 25 4.54 13.48 -15.55
C GLY A 25 5.51 13.86 -14.43
N GLU A 26 6.68 14.39 -14.80
CA GLU A 26 7.74 14.90 -13.91
C GLU A 26 7.38 15.87 -12.79
N ALA A 27 6.26 16.59 -12.89
CA ALA A 27 5.82 17.56 -11.89
C ALA A 27 4.66 17.03 -11.02
N MET A 28 4.20 15.80 -11.22
CA MET A 28 3.10 15.22 -10.44
C MET A 28 3.63 14.73 -9.08
N PRO A 29 2.95 15.04 -7.95
CA PRO A 29 3.42 14.64 -6.63
C PRO A 29 3.37 13.12 -6.46
N LEU A 30 4.45 12.56 -5.91
CA LEU A 30 4.43 11.24 -5.30
C LEU A 30 3.65 11.36 -4.00
N LEU A 31 2.39 10.92 -3.97
CA LEU A 31 1.69 10.42 -2.78
C LEU A 31 0.22 10.13 -3.15
N ALA A 32 -0.13 8.87 -3.36
CA ALA A 32 -1.53 8.45 -3.47
C ALA A 32 -1.95 7.73 -2.17
N PRO A 33 -2.93 8.23 -1.41
CA PRO A 33 -3.49 7.51 -0.27
C PRO A 33 -4.20 6.20 -0.69
N PRO A 34 -4.54 5.31 0.26
CA PRO A 34 -5.39 4.15 -0.02
C PRO A 34 -6.68 4.56 -0.74
N GLY A 35 -7.03 3.79 -1.77
CA GLY A 35 -8.23 4.02 -2.59
C GLY A 35 -8.07 5.08 -3.67
N CYS A 36 -6.92 5.75 -3.78
CA CYS A 36 -6.67 6.74 -4.83
C CYS A 36 -6.19 6.10 -6.14
N PRO A 37 -6.49 6.73 -7.28
CA PRO A 37 -6.06 6.23 -8.58
C PRO A 37 -4.53 6.24 -8.70
N CYS A 38 -4.00 5.24 -9.40
CA CYS A 38 -2.58 5.04 -9.62
C CYS A 38 -2.30 4.58 -11.05
N ASN A 39 -1.07 4.79 -11.50
CA ASN A 39 -0.61 4.32 -12.79
C ASN A 39 -0.13 2.86 -12.68
N TYR A 40 -0.75 1.96 -13.45
CA TYR A 40 -0.47 0.52 -13.45
C TYR A 40 0.73 0.11 -14.34
N THR A 41 1.51 1.05 -14.86
CA THR A 41 2.75 0.69 -15.59
C THR A 41 3.91 0.46 -14.63
N ALA A 42 4.68 -0.61 -14.90
CA ALA A 42 5.92 -0.87 -14.20
C ALA A 42 6.87 0.34 -14.39
N ASN A 43 7.43 0.85 -13.29
CA ASN A 43 8.29 2.03 -13.26
C ASN A 43 7.59 3.36 -13.56
N ALA A 44 6.30 3.49 -13.25
CA ALA A 44 5.66 4.79 -13.25
C ALA A 44 6.46 5.77 -12.36
N ALA A 45 7.07 6.77 -12.99
CA ALA A 45 7.86 7.78 -12.29
C ALA A 45 6.97 8.63 -11.34
N PHE A 46 5.65 8.64 -11.57
CA PHE A 46 4.64 9.44 -10.88
C PHE A 46 3.33 8.68 -10.66
N ASN A 47 2.48 9.15 -9.75
CA ASN A 47 1.19 8.51 -9.38
C ASN A 47 1.35 7.03 -8.99
N ARG A 48 2.43 6.73 -8.26
CA ARG A 48 2.69 5.41 -7.67
C ARG A 48 2.20 5.36 -6.23
N CYS A 49 1.82 4.16 -5.80
CA CYS A 49 1.44 3.93 -4.40
C CYS A 49 2.69 3.97 -3.50
N PRO A 50 2.59 4.55 -2.30
CA PRO A 50 3.69 4.53 -1.33
C PRO A 50 3.92 3.09 -0.82
N ALA A 51 5.06 2.88 -0.18
CA ALA A 51 5.38 1.61 0.47
C ALA A 51 4.22 1.12 1.36
N GLY A 52 3.95 -0.17 1.31
CA GLY A 52 2.81 -0.83 1.96
C GLY A 52 1.53 -0.88 1.13
N TYR A 53 1.53 -0.36 -0.10
CA TYR A 53 0.39 -0.38 -1.01
C TYR A 53 0.76 -0.91 -2.39
N ILE A 54 -0.15 -1.65 -3.01
CA ILE A 54 -0.05 -2.13 -4.39
C ILE A 54 -1.03 -1.38 -5.29
N CYS A 55 -0.62 -1.09 -6.53
CA CYS A 55 -1.50 -0.55 -7.55
C CYS A 55 -2.28 -1.70 -8.20
N SER A 56 -3.60 -1.79 -7.99
CA SER A 56 -4.45 -2.90 -8.49
C SER A 56 -5.56 -2.43 -9.42
N ARG A 57 -5.68 -3.07 -10.59
CA ARG A 57 -6.77 -2.79 -11.56
C ARG A 57 -8.14 -3.26 -11.08
N GLN A 58 -8.19 -4.33 -10.29
CA GLN A 58 -9.46 -4.84 -9.78
C GLN A 58 -10.10 -3.87 -8.79
N ALA A 59 -9.29 -3.19 -7.98
CA ALA A 59 -9.77 -2.18 -7.05
C ALA A 59 -10.34 -0.94 -7.74
N ALA A 60 -9.84 -0.54 -8.92
CA ALA A 60 -10.41 0.58 -9.66
C ALA A 60 -11.88 0.36 -10.03
N ARG A 61 -12.30 -0.88 -10.30
CA ARG A 61 -13.71 -1.20 -10.61
C ARG A 61 -14.65 -1.01 -9.41
N SER A 62 -14.11 -0.94 -8.20
CA SER A 62 -14.86 -0.76 -6.95
C SER A 62 -14.89 0.68 -6.45
N VAL A 63 -14.21 1.61 -7.13
CA VAL A 63 -14.26 3.04 -6.79
C VAL A 63 -15.50 3.66 -7.44
N PRO A 64 -16.28 4.52 -6.73
CA PRO A 64 -17.47 5.11 -7.31
C PRO A 64 -17.18 6.04 -8.49
N ASN A 65 -18.13 6.12 -9.41
CA ASN A 65 -18.00 6.79 -10.72
C ASN A 65 -17.82 8.32 -10.63
N ASP A 66 -18.07 8.93 -9.46
CA ASP A 66 -17.93 10.37 -9.21
C ASP A 66 -16.47 10.86 -9.30
N TYR A 67 -15.50 9.96 -9.13
CA TYR A 67 -14.08 10.20 -9.43
C TYR A 67 -13.69 9.95 -10.91
N PHE A 68 -14.56 9.28 -11.68
CA PHE A 68 -14.33 8.86 -13.08
C PHE A 68 -14.94 9.83 -14.12
N PHE A 69 -15.24 11.08 -13.78
CA PHE A 69 -15.78 12.06 -14.75
C PHE A 69 -14.81 13.20 -15.12
N GLU A 70 -13.57 13.23 -14.60
CA GLU A 70 -12.56 14.20 -15.06
C GLU A 70 -11.64 13.59 -16.15
N PRO A 71 -11.27 14.29 -17.24
CA PRO A 71 -10.54 13.70 -18.38
C PRO A 71 -9.11 13.17 -18.07
N SER A 72 -8.65 13.19 -16.82
CA SER A 72 -7.31 12.80 -16.36
C SER A 72 -7.15 11.31 -15.99
N TRP A 73 -8.24 10.55 -15.78
CA TRP A 73 -8.18 9.16 -15.30
C TRP A 73 -8.13 8.09 -16.39
N GLU A 74 -8.25 8.44 -17.68
CA GLU A 74 -8.16 7.47 -18.78
C GLU A 74 -6.81 6.74 -18.80
N GLN A 75 -5.75 7.34 -18.22
CA GLN A 75 -4.44 6.71 -18.04
C GLN A 75 -4.32 5.87 -16.76
N MET A 76 -5.24 6.01 -15.79
CA MET A 76 -5.17 5.39 -14.47
C MET A 76 -6.28 4.35 -14.29
N GLN A 77 -5.98 3.11 -14.67
CA GLN A 77 -6.90 1.97 -14.59
C GLN A 77 -6.81 1.19 -13.27
N ALA A 78 -6.15 1.75 -12.26
CA ALA A 78 -5.85 1.06 -11.01
C ALA A 78 -5.96 1.98 -9.80
N ALA A 79 -6.14 1.40 -8.62
CA ALA A 79 -6.18 2.11 -7.35
C ALA A 79 -5.18 1.52 -6.35
N CYS A 80 -4.73 2.34 -5.40
CA CYS A 80 -3.83 1.90 -4.33
C CYS A 80 -4.58 1.08 -3.28
N VAL A 81 -4.18 -0.18 -3.11
CA VAL A 81 -4.74 -1.13 -2.15
C VAL A 81 -3.68 -1.47 -1.11
N PRO A 82 -4.00 -1.51 0.19
CA PRO A 82 -3.04 -1.93 1.21
C PRO A 82 -2.59 -3.37 0.99
N CYS A 83 -1.30 -3.63 1.18
CA CYS A 83 -0.77 -4.99 1.20
C CYS A 83 -1.23 -5.75 2.45
N VAL A 84 -1.31 -7.07 2.33
CA VAL A 84 -1.74 -7.94 3.42
C VAL A 84 -0.64 -8.06 4.46
N GLN A 85 -1.00 -8.29 5.72
CA GLN A 85 0.00 -8.58 6.75
C GLN A 85 0.87 -9.79 6.38
N GLY A 86 2.16 -9.68 6.69
CA GLY A 86 3.19 -10.66 6.31
C GLY A 86 3.73 -10.46 4.89
N GLN A 87 3.28 -9.43 4.16
CA GLN A 87 3.88 -9.03 2.90
C GLN A 87 4.75 -7.78 3.07
N TYR A 88 5.68 -7.58 2.15
CA TYR A 88 6.51 -6.39 2.01
C TYR A 88 6.34 -5.80 0.61
N CYS A 89 5.85 -4.56 0.57
CA CYS A 89 5.56 -3.84 -0.66
C CYS A 89 6.37 -2.55 -0.69
N PRO A 90 7.47 -2.48 -1.45
CA PRO A 90 8.19 -1.22 -1.67
C PRO A 90 7.34 -0.20 -2.44
N ASP A 91 7.79 1.05 -2.48
CA ASP A 91 7.13 2.09 -3.26
C ASP A 91 6.98 1.69 -4.74
N GLY A 92 5.76 1.82 -5.27
CA GLY A 92 5.46 1.46 -6.66
C GLY A 92 5.22 -0.03 -6.92
N SER A 93 4.93 -0.82 -5.88
CA SER A 93 4.45 -2.19 -6.04
C SER A 93 3.19 -2.27 -6.92
N LEU A 94 3.13 -3.29 -7.79
CA LEU A 94 2.01 -3.60 -8.68
C LEU A 94 1.29 -4.87 -8.22
N GLY A 95 -0.03 -4.80 -8.12
CA GLY A 95 -0.87 -5.90 -7.69
C GLY A 95 -1.51 -6.62 -8.86
N GLU A 96 -0.80 -7.57 -9.46
CA GLU A 96 -1.37 -8.59 -10.32
C GLU A 96 -2.17 -9.62 -9.48
N ALA A 97 -3.30 -10.08 -10.00
CA ALA A 97 -4.14 -11.08 -9.33
C ALA A 97 -3.45 -12.47 -9.19
N ASP A 98 -2.40 -12.71 -9.97
CA ASP A 98 -1.73 -14.01 -10.08
C ASP A 98 -0.42 -14.11 -9.27
N GLU A 99 0.01 -13.03 -8.61
CA GLU A 99 1.31 -12.97 -7.91
C GLU A 99 1.15 -12.90 -6.39
N VAL A 100 0.45 -13.88 -5.82
CA VAL A 100 0.15 -13.96 -4.38
C VAL A 100 1.43 -14.02 -3.52
N ASP A 101 2.49 -14.66 -4.01
CA ASP A 101 3.74 -14.89 -3.27
C ASP A 101 4.82 -13.83 -3.54
N LYS A 102 4.62 -12.93 -4.53
CA LYS A 102 5.65 -11.96 -4.95
C LYS A 102 6.03 -10.97 -3.87
N TYR A 103 5.07 -10.62 -3.02
CA TYR A 103 5.26 -9.67 -1.93
C TYR A 103 5.42 -10.36 -0.58
N ASP A 104 5.53 -11.68 -0.51
CA ASP A 104 5.70 -12.34 0.78
C ASP A 104 7.01 -11.90 1.45
N CYS A 105 6.93 -11.59 2.74
CA CYS A 105 8.12 -11.27 3.53
C CYS A 105 9.07 -12.48 3.49
N PRO A 106 10.33 -12.34 3.00
CA PRO A 106 11.19 -13.48 2.78
C PRO A 106 11.59 -14.15 4.10
N ALA A 107 11.88 -15.45 4.04
CA ALA A 107 12.47 -16.16 5.17
C ALA A 107 13.81 -15.50 5.58
N GLY A 108 14.06 -15.41 6.89
CA GLY A 108 15.22 -14.70 7.42
C GLY A 108 15.03 -13.18 7.59
N LEU A 109 13.88 -12.64 7.19
CA LEU A 109 13.45 -11.27 7.50
C LEU A 109 12.10 -11.30 8.24
N PHE A 110 11.77 -10.19 8.89
CA PHE A 110 10.44 -9.93 9.41
C PHE A 110 9.94 -8.56 8.95
N CYS A 111 8.64 -8.47 8.68
CA CYS A 111 7.99 -7.30 8.12
C CYS A 111 6.90 -6.82 9.08
N PRO A 112 7.22 -5.95 10.06
CA PRO A 112 6.27 -5.51 11.09
C PRO A 112 5.12 -4.71 10.50
N THR A 113 5.39 -3.98 9.41
CA THR A 113 4.38 -3.33 8.59
C THR A 113 4.61 -3.69 7.12
N PRO A 114 3.59 -3.60 6.25
CA PRO A 114 3.79 -3.90 4.83
C PRO A 114 4.73 -2.93 4.08
N ALA A 115 5.10 -1.82 4.73
CA ALA A 115 6.03 -0.82 4.20
C ALA A 115 7.47 -1.02 4.71
N GLU A 116 7.70 -1.90 5.68
CA GLU A 116 8.97 -2.01 6.39
C GLU A 116 9.42 -3.47 6.49
N GLN A 117 10.70 -3.71 6.24
CA GLN A 117 11.33 -5.02 6.37
C GLN A 117 12.60 -4.88 7.21
N SER A 118 12.87 -5.88 8.05
CA SER A 118 14.03 -5.91 8.93
C SER A 118 14.62 -7.31 8.99
N ALA A 119 15.93 -7.40 9.15
CA ALA A 119 16.63 -8.68 9.26
C ALA A 119 16.21 -9.41 10.53
N CYS A 120 16.06 -10.74 10.46
CA CYS A 120 15.78 -11.53 11.65
C CYS A 120 16.94 -11.39 12.66
N PRO A 121 16.68 -11.00 13.92
CA PRO A 121 17.72 -10.86 14.91
C PRO A 121 18.37 -12.22 15.21
N ALA A 122 19.66 -12.19 15.57
CA ALA A 122 20.39 -13.41 15.92
C ALA A 122 19.74 -14.11 17.12
N GLY A 123 19.52 -15.42 17.02
CA GLY A 123 18.82 -16.21 18.04
C GLY A 123 17.29 -16.27 17.89
N ALA A 124 16.73 -15.62 16.86
CA ALA A 124 15.34 -15.78 16.47
C ALA A 124 15.20 -16.53 15.13
N TYR A 125 14.03 -17.13 14.92
CA TYR A 125 13.61 -17.75 13.69
C TYR A 125 12.51 -16.91 13.03
N CYS A 126 12.67 -16.62 11.74
CA CYS A 126 11.70 -15.86 10.95
C CYS A 126 11.31 -16.68 9.70
N PRO A 127 10.22 -17.47 9.75
CA PRO A 127 9.65 -18.12 8.58
C PRO A 127 9.13 -17.08 7.56
N PRO A 128 8.87 -17.48 6.31
CA PRO A 128 8.23 -16.60 5.33
C PRO A 128 6.93 -16.02 5.89
N ARG A 129 6.63 -14.78 5.52
CA ARG A 129 5.50 -13.98 6.03
C ARG A 129 5.56 -13.64 7.53
N SER A 130 6.74 -13.71 8.15
CA SER A 130 6.91 -13.25 9.54
C SER A 130 6.65 -11.76 9.67
N THR A 131 5.72 -11.38 10.55
CA THR A 131 5.55 -9.99 10.97
C THR A 131 6.41 -9.65 12.19
N GLN A 132 6.83 -10.66 12.94
CA GLN A 132 7.66 -10.53 14.13
C GLN A 132 8.65 -11.69 14.23
N PRO A 133 9.83 -11.47 14.81
CA PRO A 133 10.81 -12.53 15.02
C PRO A 133 10.37 -13.49 16.12
N THR A 134 10.41 -14.79 15.84
CA THR A 134 10.10 -15.81 16.84
C THR A 134 11.37 -16.15 17.59
N SER A 135 11.50 -15.66 18.83
CA SER A 135 12.67 -15.97 19.66
C SER A 135 12.70 -17.45 19.99
N CYS A 136 13.84 -18.10 19.82
CA CYS A 136 14.06 -19.45 20.33
C CYS A 136 14.32 -19.35 21.83
N THR A 137 13.28 -19.09 22.62
CA THR A 137 13.36 -19.37 24.05
C THR A 137 13.42 -20.88 24.18
N HIS A 138 14.52 -21.42 24.69
CA HIS A 138 14.50 -22.76 25.28
C HIS A 138 13.28 -22.78 26.20
N PHE A 139 12.27 -23.60 25.87
CA PHE A 139 11.24 -23.97 26.83
C PHE A 139 11.98 -24.70 27.95
N GLU A 140 12.13 -24.05 29.10
CA GLU A 140 12.31 -24.72 30.40
C GLU A 140 10.95 -25.16 30.93
#